data_AF-A0A149VXI4-F1
#
_entry.id   AF-A0A149VXI4-F1
#
_cell.length_a   1.000
_cell.length_b   1.000
_cell.length_c   1.000
_cell.angle_alpha   90.00
_cell.angle_beta   90.00
_cell.angle_gamma   90.00
#
_symmetry.space_group_name_H-M   'P 1'
#
loop_
_entity.id
_entity.type
_entity.pdbx_description
1 polymer ?
#
loop_
_entity_poly.entity_id
_entity_poly.type
_entity_poly.pdbx_seq_one_letter_code
_entity_poly.pdbx_strand_id
1 'polypeptide(L)'
;MTSINFEKATFAVVSAGLRGVIAILLSVFTLFYLFPTSLAMVRSHRTGLVFTINFLFGWTVIGWIVSLVIAFGDTVQPQNITIVQVVDFDRLKGE
;
A
#
# COMPACT_ATOMS: atom_id res chain seq x y z
N MET A 1 -9.74 54.21 2.44
CA MET A 1 -9.76 53.16 3.48
C MET A 1 -10.68 51.98 3.16
N THR A 2 -11.74 52.14 2.35
CA THR A 2 -12.69 51.05 2.00
C THR A 2 -12.18 50.06 0.94
N SER A 3 -11.34 50.48 0.00
CA SER A 3 -10.81 49.61 -1.07
C SER A 3 -9.87 48.50 -0.58
N ILE A 4 -9.04 48.78 0.44
CA ILE A 4 -8.09 47.80 1.01
C ILE A 4 -8.80 46.63 1.69
N ASN A 5 -9.96 46.87 2.31
CA ASN A 5 -10.73 45.81 2.97
C ASN A 5 -11.42 44.89 1.94
N PHE A 6 -11.81 45.43 0.78
CA PHE A 6 -12.43 44.67 -0.29
C PHE A 6 -11.46 43.69 -0.95
N GLU A 7 -10.23 44.14 -1.23
CA GLU A 7 -9.17 43.31 -1.81
C GLU A 7 -8.78 42.16 -0.86
N LYS A 8 -8.61 42.45 0.44
CA LYS A 8 -8.36 41.43 1.47
C LYS A 8 -9.52 40.45 1.61
N ALA A 9 -10.76 40.92 1.52
CA ALA A 9 -11.94 40.06 1.59
C ALA A 9 -12.04 39.12 0.38
N THR A 10 -11.74 39.61 -0.83
CA THR A 10 -11.71 38.77 -2.04
C THR A 10 -10.60 37.72 -1.96
N PHE A 11 -9.39 38.08 -1.54
CA PHE A 11 -8.32 37.09 -1.32
C PHE A 11 -8.64 36.07 -0.21
N ALA A 12 -9.28 36.51 0.88
CA ALA A 12 -9.67 35.61 1.96
C ALA A 12 -10.70 34.57 1.51
N VAL A 13 -11.71 34.98 0.73
CA VAL A 13 -12.75 34.07 0.20
C VAL A 13 -12.15 33.10 -0.83
N VAL A 14 -11.33 33.58 -1.75
CA VAL A 14 -10.69 32.74 -2.78
C VAL A 14 -9.73 31.72 -2.15
N SER A 15 -8.90 32.16 -1.19
CA SER A 15 -7.97 31.26 -0.51
C SER A 15 -8.67 30.26 0.42
N ALA A 16 -9.80 30.61 1.03
CA ALA A 16 -10.63 29.68 1.79
C ALA A 16 -11.21 28.57 0.90
N GLY A 17 -11.74 28.93 -0.27
CA GLY A 17 -12.22 27.95 -1.26
C GLY A 17 -11.10 27.03 -1.74
N LEU A 18 -9.94 27.58 -2.07
CA LEU A 18 -8.78 26.80 -2.53
C LEU A 18 -8.27 25.83 -1.45
N ARG A 19 -8.20 26.27 -0.18
CA ARG A 19 -7.83 25.42 0.96
C ARG A 19 -8.78 24.23 1.12
N GLY A 20 -10.08 24.45 0.96
CA GLY A 20 -11.09 23.38 1.03
C GLY A 20 -10.91 22.34 -0.06
N VAL A 21 -10.71 22.77 -1.31
CA VAL A 21 -10.48 21.86 -2.45
C VAL A 21 -9.18 21.06 -2.25
N ILE A 22 -8.10 21.72 -1.83
CA ILE A 22 -6.81 21.06 -1.56
C ILE A 22 -6.98 20.02 -0.44
N ALA A 23 -7.69 20.34 0.64
CA ALA A 23 -7.93 19.41 1.75
C ALA A 23 -8.70 18.16 1.31
N ILE A 24 -9.74 18.33 0.47
CA ILE A 24 -10.49 17.19 -0.09
C ILE A 24 -9.59 16.33 -0.98
N LEU A 25 -8.82 16.94 -1.88
CA LEU A 25 -7.91 16.21 -2.76
C LEU A 25 -6.86 15.42 -1.97
N LEU A 26 -6.24 16.04 -0.95
CA LEU A 26 -5.28 15.37 -0.09
C LEU A 26 -5.91 14.22 0.70
N SER A 27 -7.15 14.38 1.15
CA SER A 27 -7.87 13.34 1.91
C SER A 27 -8.16 12.13 1.03
N VAL A 28 -8.67 12.35 -0.19
CA VAL A 28 -8.91 11.29 -1.17
C VAL A 28 -7.59 10.62 -1.56
N PHE A 29 -6.54 11.40 -1.81
CA PHE A 29 -5.23 10.89 -2.18
C PHE A 29 -4.64 10.01 -1.07
N THR A 30 -4.75 10.43 0.19
CA THR A 30 -4.25 9.68 1.35
C THR A 30 -5.00 8.36 1.56
N LEU A 31 -6.33 8.37 1.41
CA LEU A 31 -7.15 7.15 1.50
C LEU A 31 -6.80 6.15 0.41
N PHE A 32 -6.61 6.63 -0.82
CA PHE A 32 -6.16 5.81 -1.93
C PHE A 32 -4.74 5.28 -1.67
N TYR A 33 -3.81 6.11 -1.18
CA TYR A 33 -2.42 5.74 -0.89
C TYR A 33 -2.30 4.59 0.12
N LEU A 34 -3.24 4.50 1.07
CA LEU A 34 -3.26 3.45 2.08
C LEU A 34 -3.85 2.12 1.59
N PHE A 35 -4.45 2.10 0.40
CA PHE A 35 -5.13 0.92 -0.15
C PHE A 35 -4.20 -0.31 -0.33
N PRO A 36 -2.98 -0.19 -0.89
CA PRO A 36 -2.09 -1.35 -1.03
C PRO A 36 -1.63 -1.90 0.34
N THR A 37 -1.40 -1.00 1.30
CA THR A 37 -0.96 -1.36 2.66
C THR A 37 -2.06 -2.09 3.43
N SER A 38 -3.32 -1.63 3.31
CA SER A 38 -4.45 -2.28 3.97
C SER A 38 -4.73 -3.67 3.38
N LEU A 39 -4.59 -3.86 2.07
CA LEU A 39 -4.69 -5.19 1.45
C LEU A 39 -3.61 -6.16 1.95
N ALA A 40 -2.37 -5.69 2.13
CA ALA A 40 -1.29 -6.52 2.65
C ALA A 40 -1.50 -6.93 4.13
N MET A 41 -2.10 -6.06 4.94
CA MET A 41 -2.43 -6.37 6.34
C MET A 41 -3.48 -7.49 6.46
N VAL A 42 -4.50 -7.51 5.58
CA VAL A 42 -5.56 -8.52 5.61
C VAL A 42 -5.04 -9.92 5.23
N ARG A 43 -4.01 -10.00 4.37
CA ARG A 43 -3.43 -11.28 3.93
C ARG A 43 -2.22 -11.77 4.74
N SER A 44 -1.75 -10.99 5.73
CA SER A 44 -0.64 -11.35 6.62
C SER A 44 0.64 -11.86 5.91
N HIS A 45 0.87 -11.47 4.65
CA HIS A 45 2.04 -11.85 3.85
C HIS A 45 2.87 -10.60 3.51
N ARG A 46 4.15 -10.61 3.94
CA ARG A 46 5.18 -9.60 3.61
C ARG A 46 4.74 -8.14 3.81
N THR A 47 3.99 -7.86 4.88
CA THR A 47 3.48 -6.53 5.22
C THR A 47 4.57 -5.46 5.27
N GLY A 48 5.76 -5.81 5.79
CA GLY A 48 6.91 -4.90 5.83
C GLY A 48 7.41 -4.52 4.43
N LEU A 49 7.43 -5.47 3.48
CA LEU A 49 7.93 -5.22 2.13
C LEU A 49 6.96 -4.33 1.34
N VAL A 50 5.65 -4.62 1.43
CA VAL A 50 4.61 -3.79 0.81
C VAL A 50 4.59 -2.39 1.43
N PHE A 51 4.77 -2.27 2.74
CA PHE A 51 4.86 -0.98 3.42
C PHE A 51 6.08 -0.17 2.97
N THR A 52 7.28 -0.78 2.88
CA THR A 52 8.49 -0.08 2.45
C THR A 52 8.39 0.39 0.99
N ILE A 53 7.85 -0.43 0.10
CA ILE A 53 7.64 -0.06 -1.30
C ILE A 53 6.60 1.05 -1.41
N ASN A 54 5.50 0.95 -0.68
CA ASN A 54 4.49 2.00 -0.68
C ASN A 54 5.01 3.29 -0.03
N PHE A 55 5.88 3.24 0.98
CA PHE A 55 6.46 4.43 1.60
C PHE A 55 7.51 5.13 0.71
N LEU A 56 8.38 4.35 0.05
CA LEU A 56 9.48 4.86 -0.78
C LEU A 56 9.10 5.09 -2.25
N PHE A 57 8.08 4.42 -2.77
CA PHE A 57 7.68 4.48 -4.17
C PHE A 57 6.18 4.74 -4.37
N GLY A 58 5.41 4.94 -3.29
CA GLY A 58 3.96 5.18 -3.39
C GLY A 58 3.60 6.51 -4.08
N TRP A 59 4.57 7.39 -4.34
CA TRP A 59 4.39 8.54 -5.24
C TRP A 59 4.41 8.15 -6.74
N THR A 60 4.75 6.90 -7.08
CA THR A 60 4.77 6.40 -8.46
C THR A 60 3.68 5.35 -8.69
N VAL A 61 3.03 5.40 -9.85
CA VAL A 61 2.09 4.35 -10.30
C VAL A 61 2.76 2.97 -10.31
N ILE A 62 4.06 2.91 -10.60
CA ILE A 62 4.84 1.67 -10.59
C ILE A 62 4.95 1.07 -9.18
N GLY A 63 5.21 1.88 -8.16
CA GLY A 63 5.27 1.44 -6.76
C GLY A 63 3.94 0.82 -6.29
N TRP A 64 2.82 1.35 -6.77
CA TRP A 64 1.49 0.79 -6.50
C TRP A 64 1.28 -0.56 -7.16
N ILE A 65 1.65 -0.70 -8.44
CA ILE A 65 1.53 -1.96 -9.18
C ILE A 65 2.39 -3.03 -8.52
N VAL A 66 3.63 -2.71 -8.17
CA VAL A 66 4.55 -3.65 -7.49
C VAL A 66 3.99 -4.06 -6.13
N SER A 67 3.48 -3.10 -5.34
CA SER A 67 2.82 -3.37 -4.05
C SER A 67 1.64 -4.33 -4.20
N LEU A 68 0.79 -4.12 -5.20
CA LEU A 68 -0.35 -4.99 -5.51
C LEU A 68 0.12 -6.38 -5.95
N VAL A 69 1.07 -6.47 -6.88
CA VAL A 69 1.62 -7.76 -7.35
C VAL A 69 2.17 -8.57 -6.19
N ILE A 70 2.86 -7.94 -5.24
CA ILE A 70 3.39 -8.63 -4.05
C ILE A 70 2.28 -9.01 -3.06
N ALA A 71 1.23 -8.19 -2.93
CA ALA A 71 0.06 -8.50 -2.09
C ALA A 71 -0.85 -9.61 -2.68
N PHE A 72 -0.81 -9.81 -4.00
CA PHE A 72 -1.52 -10.88 -4.71
C PHE A 72 -0.65 -12.12 -4.98
N GLY A 73 0.67 -12.02 -4.87
CA GLY A 73 1.57 -13.14 -5.05
C GLY A 73 1.53 -14.10 -3.85
N ASP A 74 1.02 -15.31 -4.07
CA ASP A 74 1.12 -16.38 -3.08
C ASP A 74 2.59 -16.74 -2.88
N THR A 75 3.09 -16.62 -1.65
CA THR A 75 4.36 -17.26 -1.33
C THR A 75 4.13 -18.76 -1.36
N VAL A 76 4.76 -19.43 -2.31
CA VAL A 76 4.94 -20.88 -2.28
C VAL A 76 5.55 -21.20 -0.92
N GLN A 77 4.75 -21.79 -0.03
CA GLN A 77 5.28 -22.25 1.25
C GLN A 77 6.40 -23.25 0.92
N PRO A 78 7.58 -23.14 1.57
CA PRO A 78 8.61 -24.15 1.42
C PRO A 78 7.98 -25.47 1.83
N GLN A 79 7.77 -26.34 0.85
CA GLN A 79 7.24 -27.68 1.04
C GLN A 79 8.20 -28.33 2.03
N ASN A 80 7.78 -28.51 3.27
CA ASN A 80 8.60 -29.17 4.28
C ASN A 80 8.66 -30.64 3.87
N ILE A 81 9.66 -30.98 3.06
CA ILE A 81 10.09 -32.36 2.79
C ILE A 81 10.71 -32.87 4.09
N THR A 82 9.88 -32.95 5.13
CA THR A 82 10.20 -33.56 6.41
C THR A 82 10.22 -35.04 6.09
N ILE A 83 11.41 -35.63 5.93
CA ILE A 83 11.85 -37.02 6.21
C ILE A 83 10.90 -38.23 6.00
N VAL A 84 9.57 -38.12 6.00
CA VAL A 84 8.60 -39.18 5.72
C VAL A 84 8.83 -39.81 4.34
N GLN A 85 9.22 -39.03 3.31
CA GLN A 85 9.56 -39.61 2.00
C GLN A 85 10.86 -40.41 2.02
N VAL A 86 11.85 -40.03 2.83
CA VAL A 86 13.14 -40.76 2.92
C VAL A 86 12.96 -42.02 3.75
N VAL A 87 12.21 -41.95 4.85
CA VAL A 87 11.93 -43.09 5.74
C VAL A 87 11.09 -44.17 5.03
N ASP A 88 10.19 -43.79 4.11
CA ASP A 88 9.38 -44.76 3.37
C ASP A 88 10.16 -45.41 2.20
N PHE A 89 11.10 -44.68 1.58
CA PHE A 89 11.93 -45.21 0.47
C PHE A 89 12.85 -46.36 0.93
N ASP A 90 13.35 -46.29 2.17
CA ASP A 90 14.16 -47.36 2.77
C ASP A 90 13.31 -48.60 3.12
N ARG A 91 12.01 -48.42 3.39
CA ARG A 91 11.08 -49.51 3.70
C ARG A 91 10.71 -50.34 2.47
N LEU A 92 10.64 -49.71 1.30
CA LEU A 92 10.29 -50.35 0.03
C LEU A 92 11.43 -51.15 -0.63
N LYS A 93 12.67 -51.00 -0.15
CA LYS A 93 13.82 -51.82 -0.59
C LYS A 93 14.10 -53.01 0.34
N GLY A 94 13.38 -53.11 1.45
CA GLY A 94 13.57 -54.12 2.50
C GLY A 94 12.66 -55.34 2.40
N GLU A 95 11.76 -55.39 1.41
CA GLU A 95 10.96 -56.58 1.04
C GLU A 95 11.46 -57.18 -0.28
#